data_AF-A0A368UEH7-F1
#
_entry.id   AF-A0A368UEH7-F1
#
_cell.length_a   1.000
_cell.length_b   1.000
_cell.length_c   1.000
_cell.angle_alpha   90.00
_cell.angle_beta   90.00
_cell.angle_gamma   90.00
#
_symmetry.space_group_name_H-M   'P 1'
#
loop_
_entity.id
_entity.type
_entity.pdbx_description
1 polymer ?
#
loop_
_entity_poly.entity_id
_entity_poly.type
_entity_poly.pdbx_seq_one_letter_code
_entity_poly.pdbx_strand_id
1 'polypeptide(L)'
;MMSSTIEQLENAIYNLILDLEITDKERQILLKAKDDFSSKKDPSRIISSLKVELAPLGLKQELSPKTLEFYLNLQKEFPVRDKIWRPNGLFF
;
A
#
# COMPACT_ATOMS: atom_id res chain seq x y z
N MET A 1 -4.19 -10.70 22.24
CA MET A 1 -5.03 -10.27 21.11
C MET A 1 -4.09 -9.72 20.07
N MET A 2 -3.79 -10.50 19.03
CA MET A 2 -2.92 -10.09 17.95
C MET A 2 -3.84 -9.50 16.89
N SER A 3 -3.98 -8.17 16.86
CA SER A 3 -4.70 -7.50 15.78
C SER A 3 -4.04 -7.94 14.48
N SER A 4 -4.80 -8.52 13.56
CA SER A 4 -4.24 -9.05 12.32
C SER A 4 -3.60 -7.89 11.56
N THR A 5 -2.43 -8.08 10.92
CA THR A 5 -1.76 -7.06 10.09
C THR A 5 -2.72 -6.36 9.12
N ILE A 6 -3.77 -7.07 8.70
CA ILE A 6 -4.87 -6.57 7.88
C ILE A 6 -5.69 -5.47 8.57
N GLU A 7 -6.04 -5.62 9.85
CA GLU A 7 -6.78 -4.61 10.62
C GLU A 7 -5.96 -3.33 10.80
N GLN A 8 -4.64 -3.47 10.98
CA GLN A 8 -3.74 -2.32 11.03
C GLN A 8 -3.66 -1.60 9.69
N LEU A 9 -3.63 -2.34 8.58
CA LEU A 9 -3.68 -1.78 7.23
C LEU A 9 -5.00 -1.04 6.98
N GLU A 10 -6.14 -1.64 7.35
CA GLU A 10 -7.45 -1.02 7.18
C GLU A 10 -7.57 0.27 7.99
N ASN A 11 -7.09 0.27 9.24
CA ASN A 11 -7.06 1.46 10.09
C ASN A 11 -6.13 2.54 9.52
N ALA A 12 -4.96 2.17 8.98
CA ALA A 12 -4.06 3.10 8.33
C ALA A 12 -4.69 3.73 7.07
N ILE A 13 -5.39 2.94 6.25
CA ILE A 13 -6.16 3.45 5.10
C ILE A 13 -7.24 4.42 5.57
N TYR A 14 -7.96 4.09 6.64
CA TYR A 14 -9.02 4.95 7.18
C TYR A 14 -8.47 6.29 7.67
N ASN A 15 -7.36 6.28 8.40
CA ASN A 15 -6.70 7.49 8.87
C ASN A 15 -6.22 8.36 7.71
N LEU A 16 -5.69 7.76 6.64
CA LEU A 16 -5.28 8.51 5.44
C LEU A 16 -6.48 9.13 4.71
N ILE A 17 -7.60 8.41 4.59
CA ILE A 17 -8.83 8.96 3.99
C ILE A 17 -9.34 10.16 4.79
N LEU A 18 -9.25 10.11 6.12
CA LEU A 18 -9.66 11.23 6.98
C LEU A 18 -8.69 12.42 6.91
N ASP A 19 -7.48 12.19 6.42
CA ASP A 19 -6.49 13.23 6.29
C ASP A 19 -6.87 14.25 5.20
N LEU A 20 -6.68 15.53 5.48
CA LEU A 20 -6.98 16.62 4.55
C LEU A 20 -5.79 16.92 3.62
N GLU A 21 -4.62 16.38 3.91
CA GLU A 21 -3.41 16.62 3.11
C GLU A 21 -3.30 15.67 1.90
N ILE A 22 -4.16 14.66 1.80
CA ILE A 22 -4.18 13.76 0.64
C ILE A 22 -4.99 14.36 -0.53
N THR A 23 -4.46 14.19 -1.74
CA THR A 23 -5.11 14.63 -2.97
C THR A 23 -6.38 13.82 -3.23
N ASP A 24 -7.36 14.40 -3.92
CA ASP A 24 -8.59 13.70 -4.31
C ASP A 24 -8.31 12.37 -5.03
N LYS A 25 -7.28 12.32 -5.90
CA LYS A 25 -6.84 11.08 -6.56
C LYS A 25 -6.41 9.99 -5.58
N GLU A 26 -5.62 10.34 -4.56
CA GLU A 26 -5.19 9.40 -3.52
C GLU A 26 -6.38 8.93 -2.69
N ARG A 27 -7.28 9.87 -2.35
CA ARG A 27 -8.52 9.58 -1.62
C ARG A 27 -9.40 8.58 -2.36
N GLN A 28 -9.56 8.71 -3.67
CA GLN A 28 -10.31 7.76 -4.50
C GLN A 28 -9.69 6.36 -4.47
N ILE A 29 -8.36 6.25 -4.57
CA ILE A 29 -7.64 4.97 -4.50
C ILE A 29 -7.85 4.30 -3.13
N LEU A 30 -7.74 5.07 -2.05
CA LEU A 30 -7.92 4.56 -0.69
C LEU A 30 -9.37 4.16 -0.41
N LEU A 31 -10.35 4.93 -0.89
CA LEU A 31 -11.77 4.60 -0.79
C LEU A 31 -12.09 3.30 -1.53
N LYS A 32 -11.52 3.10 -2.72
CA LYS A 32 -11.66 1.86 -3.48
C LYS A 32 -11.08 0.67 -2.70
N ALA A 33 -9.89 0.83 -2.12
CA ALA A 33 -9.29 -0.22 -1.29
C ALA A 33 -10.15 -0.59 -0.07
N LYS A 34 -10.76 0.42 0.59
CA LYS A 34 -11.71 0.21 1.69
C LYS A 34 -12.96 -0.58 1.23
N ASP A 35 -13.52 -0.24 0.08
CA ASP A 35 -14.66 -0.96 -0.50
C ASP A 35 -14.30 -2.42 -0.84
N ASP A 36 -13.10 -2.64 -1.38
CA ASP A 36 -12.58 -3.98 -1.65
C ASP A 36 -12.38 -4.80 -0.35
N PHE A 37 -11.94 -4.17 0.75
CA PHE A 37 -11.86 -4.80 2.08
C PHE A 37 -13.24 -5.18 2.60
N SER A 38 -14.22 -4.28 2.48
CA SER A 38 -15.61 -4.53 2.87
C SER A 38 -16.25 -5.67 2.07
N SER A 39 -15.89 -5.78 0.79
CA SER A 39 -16.31 -6.85 -0.13
C SER A 39 -15.68 -8.22 0.16
N LYS A 40 -14.94 -8.39 1.27
CA LYS A 40 -14.20 -9.62 1.63
C LYS A 40 -13.26 -10.11 0.51
N LYS A 41 -12.72 -9.21 -0.31
CA LYS A 41 -11.71 -9.60 -1.29
C LYS A 41 -10.41 -9.95 -0.58
N ASP A 42 -9.61 -10.80 -1.24
CA ASP A 42 -8.33 -11.25 -0.70
C ASP A 42 -7.42 -10.03 -0.40
N PRO A 43 -6.92 -9.87 0.83
CA PRO A 43 -6.08 -8.74 1.23
C PRO A 43 -4.88 -8.57 0.31
N SER A 44 -4.30 -9.68 -0.17
CA SER A 44 -3.13 -9.69 -1.06
C SER A 44 -3.44 -9.01 -2.39
N ARG A 45 -4.66 -9.19 -2.92
CA ARG A 45 -5.10 -8.52 -4.15
C ARG A 45 -5.29 -7.03 -3.91
N ILE A 46 -5.85 -6.64 -2.77
CA ILE A 46 -6.08 -5.24 -2.42
C ILE A 46 -4.74 -4.50 -2.31
N ILE A 47 -3.77 -5.10 -1.61
CA ILE A 47 -2.41 -4.60 -1.47
C ILE A 47 -1.71 -4.47 -2.83
N SER A 48 -1.90 -5.45 -3.71
CA SER A 48 -1.33 -5.42 -5.07
C SER A 48 -1.93 -4.28 -5.90
N SER A 49 -3.26 -4.11 -5.86
CA SER A 49 -3.94 -3.00 -6.53
C SER A 49 -3.49 -1.65 -5.98
N LEU A 50 -3.43 -1.49 -4.65
CA LEU A 50 -2.91 -0.28 -4.00
C LEU A 50 -1.51 0.06 -4.47
N LYS A 51 -0.62 -0.95 -4.58
CA LYS A 51 0.74 -0.74 -5.10
C LYS A 51 0.74 -0.26 -6.54
N VAL A 52 -0.07 -0.86 -7.41
CA VAL A 52 -0.13 -0.49 -8.82
C VAL A 52 -0.66 0.93 -9.01
N GLU A 53 -1.65 1.33 -8.21
CA GLU A 53 -2.26 2.66 -8.28
C GLU A 53 -1.36 3.74 -7.65
N LEU A 54 -0.67 3.43 -6.55
CA LEU A 54 0.23 4.36 -5.86
C LEU A 54 1.63 4.45 -6.51
N ALA A 55 2.09 3.42 -7.21
CA ALA A 55 3.40 3.41 -7.89
C ALA A 55 3.60 4.59 -8.86
N PRO A 56 2.69 4.87 -9.82
CA PRO A 56 2.87 5.99 -10.76
C PRO A 56 2.80 7.34 -10.05
N LEU A 57 2.02 7.48 -8.98
CA LEU A 57 1.94 8.70 -8.17
C LEU A 57 3.25 8.95 -7.41
N GLY A 58 3.84 7.89 -6.85
CA GLY A 58 5.13 7.96 -6.16
C GLY A 58 6.29 8.26 -7.10
N LEU A 59 6.28 7.68 -8.31
CA LEU A 59 7.26 7.98 -9.36
C LEU A 59 7.21 9.45 -9.79
N LYS A 60 6.03 10.05 -9.80
CA LYS A 60 5.85 11.48 -10.12
C LYS A 60 6.09 12.41 -8.94
N GLN A 61 6.38 11.88 -7.75
CA GLN A 61 6.48 12.65 -6.50
C GLN A 61 5.23 13.50 -6.22
N GLU A 62 4.06 13.05 -6.72
CA GLU A 62 2.76 13.69 -6.50
C GLU A 62 2.05 13.10 -5.28
N LEU A 63 2.69 12.18 -4.56
CA LEU A 63 2.16 11.63 -3.32
C LEU A 63 2.38 12.59 -2.17
N SER A 64 1.34 12.75 -1.36
CA SER A 64 1.49 13.44 -0.08
C SER A 64 2.44 12.65 0.82
N PRO A 65 3.21 13.33 1.70
CA PRO A 65 4.23 12.68 2.53
C PRO A 65 3.66 11.53 3.36
N LYS A 66 2.43 11.67 3.86
CA LYS A 66 1.72 10.60 4.60
C LYS A 66 1.42 9.38 3.72
N THR A 67 0.95 9.59 2.49
CA THR A 67 0.68 8.49 1.55
C THR A 67 1.97 7.81 1.11
N LEU A 68 3.06 8.56 0.96
CA LEU A 68 4.38 8.02 0.67
C LEU A 68 4.88 7.13 1.81
N GLU A 69 4.80 7.58 3.06
CA GLU A 69 5.15 6.78 4.23
C GLU A 69 4.31 5.51 4.31
N PHE A 70 3.00 5.61 4.06
CA PHE A 70 2.12 4.45 3.99
C PHE A 70 2.53 3.47 2.89
N TYR A 71 2.81 3.97 1.69
CA TYR A 71 3.27 3.14 0.57
C TYR A 71 4.57 2.42 0.89
N LEU A 72 5.53 3.09 1.52
CA LEU A 72 6.80 2.51 1.96
C LEU A 72 6.59 1.43 3.04
N ASN A 73 5.71 1.68 4.03
CA ASN A 73 5.37 0.70 5.04
C ASN A 73 4.68 -0.53 4.44
N LEU A 74 3.76 -0.30 3.49
CA LEU A 74 3.07 -1.36 2.75
C LEU A 74 4.06 -2.20 1.91
N GLN A 75 5.08 -1.59 1.32
CA GLN A 75 6.17 -2.32 0.66
C GLN A 75 7.01 -3.16 1.62
N LYS A 76 7.32 -2.63 2.82
CA LYS A 76 8.09 -3.35 3.84
C LYS A 76 7.33 -4.54 4.42
N GLU A 77 6.05 -4.36 4.74
CA GLU A 77 5.21 -5.41 5.33
C GLU A 77 4.84 -6.49 4.31
N PHE A 78 4.60 -6.09 3.07
CA PHE A 78 4.30 -6.99 1.98
C PHE A 78 5.39 -6.86 0.92
N PRO A 79 6.60 -7.41 1.14
CA PRO A 79 7.58 -7.46 0.08
C PRO A 79 6.94 -8.21 -1.10
N VAL A 80 6.99 -7.62 -2.29
CA VAL A 80 6.72 -8.40 -3.49
C VAL A 80 7.74 -9.52 -3.41
N ARG A 81 7.30 -10.76 -3.19
CA ARG A 81 8.18 -11.93 -3.28
C ARG A 81 8.55 -12.09 -4.74
N ASP A 82 9.38 -11.18 -5.21
CA ASP A 82 10.14 -11.37 -6.41
C ASP A 82 11.07 -12.53 -6.07
N LYS A 83 10.81 -13.69 -6.66
CA LYS A 83 11.68 -14.87 -6.55
C LYS A 83 13.06 -14.63 -7.23
N ILE A 84 13.48 -13.37 -7.39
CA ILE A 84 14.67 -12.93 -8.11
C ILE A 84 15.39 -11.85 -7.27
N TRP A 85 15.76 -12.19 -6.04
CA TRP A 85 16.90 -11.55 -5.40
C TRP A 85 17.75 -12.60 -4.69
N ARG A 86 18.86 -12.98 -5.33
CA ARG A 86 19.99 -13.66 -4.70
C ARG A 86 21.10 -12.63 -4.55
N PRO A 87 21.52 -12.23 -3.33
CA PRO A 87 22.65 -11.33 -3.15
C PRO A 87 24.03 -11.99 -3.34
N ASN A 88 24.11 -13.28 -3.69
CA ASN A 88 25.39 -13.97 -3.89
C ASN A 88 25.50 -14.55 -5.32
N GLY A 89 25.35 -13.69 -6.32
CA GLY A 89 25.92 -13.95 -7.64
C GLY A 89 27.43 -13.77 -7.56
N LEU A 90 28.15 -14.81 -7.13
CA LEU A 90 29.60 -14.91 -7.34
C LEU A 90 29.84 -14.86 -8.85
N PHE A 91 30.41 -13.76 -9.33
CA PHE A 91 31.10 -13.69 -10.60
C PHE A 91 32.59 -13.54 -10.29
N PHE A 92 33.30 -14.66 -10.09
CA PHE A 92 34.74 -14.84 -10.36
C PHE A 92 35.03 -16.34 -10.46
#